data_AF-A0A2E2D661-F1
#
_entry.id   AF-A0A2E2D661-F1
#
_cell.length_a   1.000
_cell.length_b   1.000
_cell.length_c   1.000
_cell.angle_alpha   90.00
_cell.angle_beta   90.00
_cell.angle_gamma   90.00
#
_symmetry.space_group_name_H-M   'P 1'
#
loop_
_entity.id
_entity.type
_entity.pdbx_description
1 polymer ?
#
loop_
_entity_poly.entity_id
_entity_poly.type
_entity_poly.pdbx_seq_one_letter_code
_entity_poly.pdbx_strand_id
1 'polypeptide(L)'
;MRDTKEITIKDNKYQITQFGGRQGLRLGKKVAKVMLPALAAAYKKGSAEPSLGDLLEAAASHLDDIDEKTIEELLSLTTKNKFAIDFDNEFAGDYGTLLTLLWEVISFNFADFLQEAQEGMPQ
;
A
#
# COMPACT_ATOMS: atom_id res chain seq x y z
N MET A 1 16.08 4.48 14.83
CA MET A 1 14.93 3.65 15.25
C MET A 1 13.90 3.75 14.14
N ARG A 2 13.15 2.68 13.83
CA ARG A 2 12.12 2.71 12.77
C ARG A 2 10.80 3.17 13.37
N ASP A 3 10.07 4.03 12.67
CA ASP A 3 8.76 4.50 13.16
C ASP A 3 7.68 3.43 12.99
N THR A 4 6.62 3.57 13.77
CA THR A 4 5.46 2.69 13.74
C THR A 4 4.17 3.51 13.69
N LYS A 5 3.19 3.04 12.93
CA LYS A 5 1.84 3.60 12.86
C LYS A 5 0.84 2.54 13.33
N GLU A 6 -0.04 2.91 14.25
CA GLU A 6 -1.17 2.07 14.65
C GLU A 6 -2.42 2.51 13.89
N ILE A 7 -3.17 1.54 13.37
CA ILE A 7 -4.46 1.75 12.72
C ILE A 7 -5.48 0.75 13.25
N THR A 8 -6.75 1.12 13.15
CA THR A 8 -7.86 0.22 13.46
C THR A 8 -8.67 -0.01 12.19
N ILE A 9 -8.82 -1.27 11.80
CA ILE A 9 -9.69 -1.68 10.69
C ILE A 9 -10.75 -2.60 11.27
N LYS A 10 -12.02 -2.21 11.14
CA LYS A 10 -13.14 -2.82 11.87
C LYS A 10 -12.85 -2.76 13.38
N ASP A 11 -12.70 -3.91 14.05
CA ASP A 11 -12.40 -4.02 15.48
C ASP A 11 -10.97 -4.52 15.77
N ASN A 12 -10.14 -4.64 14.74
CA ASN A 12 -8.77 -5.16 14.87
C ASN A 12 -7.75 -4.04 14.83
N LYS A 13 -6.79 -4.08 15.77
CA LYS A 13 -5.68 -3.13 15.83
C LYS A 13 -4.47 -3.69 15.10
N TYR A 14 -4.05 -2.97 14.07
CA TYR A 14 -2.85 -3.26 13.30
C TYR A 14 -1.76 -2.25 13.64
N GLN A 15 -0.53 -2.73 13.76
CA GLN A 15 0.66 -1.89 13.90
C GLN A 15 1.56 -2.14 12.69
N ILE A 16 1.78 -1.09 11.92
CA ILE A 16 2.66 -1.07 10.75
C ILE A 16 4.00 -0.51 11.20
N THR A 17 5.10 -1.17 10.83
CA THR A 17 6.46 -0.68 11.09
C THR A 17 7.13 -0.29 9.78
N GLN A 18 7.90 0.81 9.77
CA GLN A 18 8.64 1.23 8.59
C GLN A 18 9.56 0.13 8.06
N PHE A 19 9.69 0.05 6.74
CA PHE A 19 10.68 -0.79 6.08
C PHE A 19 12.10 -0.26 6.33
N GLY A 20 13.07 -1.18 6.39
CA GLY A 20 14.48 -0.79 6.29
C GLY A 20 14.83 -0.36 4.86
N GLY A 21 15.84 0.49 4.66
CA GLY A 21 16.13 1.11 3.36
C GLY A 21 16.27 0.14 2.17
N ARG A 22 16.90 -1.04 2.36
CA ARG A 22 17.00 -2.05 1.28
C ARG A 22 15.66 -2.69 0.92
N GLN A 23 14.86 -3.01 1.94
CA GLN A 23 13.52 -3.58 1.75
C GLN A 23 12.60 -2.56 1.11
N GLY A 24 12.57 -1.33 1.64
CA GLY A 24 11.80 -0.21 1.12
C GLY A 24 12.17 0.10 -0.33
N LEU A 25 13.46 0.16 -0.69
CA LEU A 25 13.86 0.40 -2.08
C LEU A 25 13.38 -0.70 -3.04
N ARG A 26 13.43 -1.98 -2.62
CA ARG A 26 13.01 -3.10 -3.45
C ARG A 26 11.49 -3.13 -3.64
N LEU A 27 10.74 -2.96 -2.55
CA LEU A 27 9.28 -2.90 -2.57
C LEU A 27 8.79 -1.65 -3.30
N GLY A 28 9.40 -0.50 -3.02
CA GLY A 28 9.06 0.80 -3.61
C GLY A 28 9.11 0.78 -5.13
N LYS A 29 10.08 0.09 -5.76
CA LYS A 29 10.11 -0.09 -7.22
C LYS A 29 8.90 -0.85 -7.77
N LYS A 30 8.46 -1.89 -7.07
CA LYS A 30 7.28 -2.68 -7.46
C LYS A 30 5.99 -1.88 -7.26
N VAL A 31 5.87 -1.23 -6.10
CA VAL A 31 4.75 -0.33 -5.77
C VAL A 31 4.65 0.80 -6.79
N ALA A 32 5.76 1.48 -7.10
CA ALA A 32 5.81 2.56 -8.08
C ALA A 32 5.29 2.15 -9.45
N LYS A 33 5.62 0.93 -9.91
CA LYS A 33 5.21 0.42 -11.23
C LYS A 33 3.69 0.37 -11.38
N VAL A 34 2.96 0.13 -10.28
CA VAL A 34 1.49 0.05 -10.28
C VAL A 34 0.85 1.37 -9.84
N MET A 35 1.38 1.99 -8.79
CA MET A 35 0.78 3.17 -8.17
C MET A 35 0.98 4.43 -9.01
N LEU A 36 2.12 4.61 -9.70
CA LEU A 36 2.33 5.82 -10.50
C LEU A 36 1.38 5.92 -11.70
N PRO A 37 1.18 4.86 -12.52
CA PRO A 37 0.15 4.89 -13.56
C PRO A 37 -1.25 5.09 -12.99
N ALA A 38 -1.56 4.45 -11.85
CA ALA A 38 -2.86 4.57 -11.20
C ALA A 38 -3.13 6.02 -10.74
N LEU A 39 -2.15 6.65 -10.09
CA LEU A 39 -2.19 8.06 -9.70
C LEU A 39 -2.36 8.96 -10.93
N ALA A 40 -1.53 8.79 -11.95
CA ALA A 40 -1.61 9.59 -13.18
C ALA A 40 -2.98 9.51 -13.85
N ALA A 41 -3.59 8.32 -13.89
CA ALA A 41 -4.93 8.13 -14.45
C ALA A 41 -6.01 8.80 -13.59
N ALA A 42 -5.91 8.72 -12.27
CA ALA A 42 -6.86 9.36 -11.35
C ALA A 42 -6.76 10.90 -11.41
N TYR A 43 -5.56 11.46 -11.49
CA TYR A 43 -5.35 12.90 -11.69
C TYR A 43 -5.90 13.39 -13.03
N LYS A 44 -5.72 12.63 -14.12
CA LYS A 44 -6.32 12.95 -15.43
C LYS A 44 -7.85 12.99 -15.40
N LYS A 45 -8.49 12.25 -14.49
CA LYS A 45 -9.94 12.30 -14.26
C LYS A 45 -10.38 13.49 -13.37
N GLY A 46 -9.43 14.30 -12.88
CA GLY A 46 -9.69 15.49 -12.07
C GLY A 46 -9.69 15.24 -10.55
N SER A 47 -9.25 14.07 -10.08
CA SER A 47 -9.18 13.77 -8.65
C SER A 47 -7.95 14.44 -8.03
N ALA A 48 -8.15 15.50 -7.24
CA ALA A 48 -7.06 16.18 -6.52
C ALA A 48 -6.43 15.30 -5.41
N GLU A 49 -7.24 14.43 -4.81
CA GLU A 49 -6.82 13.40 -3.85
C GLU A 49 -7.52 12.09 -4.24
N PRO A 50 -6.85 11.18 -4.97
CA PRO A 50 -7.47 9.95 -5.41
C PRO A 50 -7.76 9.02 -4.22
N SER A 51 -8.99 8.53 -4.14
CA SER A 51 -9.40 7.58 -3.13
C SER A 51 -8.78 6.20 -3.38
N LEU A 52 -8.80 5.32 -2.38
CA LEU A 52 -8.43 3.91 -2.57
C LEU A 52 -9.26 3.26 -3.70
N GLY A 53 -10.53 3.64 -3.85
CA GLY A 53 -11.37 3.15 -4.95
C GLY A 53 -10.87 3.60 -6.32
N ASP A 54 -10.52 4.87 -6.47
CA ASP A 54 -9.98 5.41 -7.72
C ASP A 54 -8.65 4.75 -8.10
N LEU A 55 -7.81 4.49 -7.10
CA LEU A 55 -6.52 3.85 -7.28
C LEU A 55 -6.66 2.36 -7.62
N LEU A 56 -7.61 1.65 -7.01
CA LEU A 56 -7.91 0.27 -7.35
C LEU A 56 -8.46 0.15 -8.78
N GLU A 57 -9.37 1.04 -9.18
CA GLU A 57 -9.87 1.08 -10.55
C GLU A 57 -8.72 1.31 -11.54
N ALA A 58 -7.85 2.27 -11.25
CA ALA A 58 -6.74 2.63 -12.12
C ALA A 58 -5.58 1.61 -12.10
N ALA A 59 -5.40 0.89 -10.98
CA ALA A 59 -4.45 -0.20 -10.85
C ALA A 59 -4.97 -1.52 -11.42
N ALA A 60 -6.27 -1.64 -11.74
CA ALA A 60 -6.88 -2.87 -12.25
C ALA A 60 -6.17 -3.41 -13.51
N SER A 61 -5.69 -2.52 -14.39
CA SER A 61 -4.91 -2.88 -15.58
C SER A 61 -3.47 -3.31 -15.31
N HIS A 62 -3.04 -3.23 -14.06
CA HIS A 62 -1.68 -3.49 -13.59
C HIS A 62 -1.64 -4.51 -12.43
N LEU A 63 -2.75 -5.19 -12.12
CA LEU A 63 -2.81 -6.14 -11.01
C LEU A 63 -1.82 -7.31 -11.18
N ASP A 64 -1.58 -7.74 -12.42
CA ASP A 64 -0.60 -8.80 -12.72
C ASP A 64 0.86 -8.38 -12.44
N ASP A 65 1.13 -7.08 -12.24
CA ASP A 65 2.47 -6.57 -11.96
C ASP A 65 2.88 -6.73 -10.48
N ILE A 66 1.93 -7.03 -9.58
CA ILE A 66 2.20 -7.32 -8.16
C ILE A 66 1.91 -8.79 -7.89
N ASP A 67 2.98 -9.57 -7.76
CA ASP A 67 2.91 -10.97 -7.33
C ASP A 67 2.51 -11.12 -5.86
N GLU A 68 1.98 -12.29 -5.50
CA GLU A 68 1.58 -12.67 -4.14
C GLU A 68 2.71 -12.46 -3.12
N LYS A 69 3.95 -12.81 -3.50
CA LYS A 69 5.13 -12.58 -2.65
C LYS A 69 5.36 -11.12 -2.31
N THR A 70 5.02 -10.20 -3.21
CA THR A 70 5.14 -8.76 -2.98
C THR A 70 4.09 -8.30 -1.98
N ILE A 71 2.87 -8.84 -2.07
CA ILE A 71 1.78 -8.56 -1.14
C ILE A 71 2.16 -9.05 0.27
N GLU A 72 2.61 -10.30 0.40
CA GLU A 72 3.08 -10.84 1.68
C GLU A 72 4.21 -10.00 2.27
N GLU A 73 5.17 -9.60 1.42
CA GLU A 73 6.32 -8.85 1.88
C GLU A 73 5.96 -7.42 2.31
N LEU A 74 5.00 -6.77 1.65
CA LEU A 74 4.46 -5.49 2.10
C LEU A 74 3.90 -5.62 3.53
N LEU A 75 3.28 -6.74 3.86
CA LEU A 75 2.73 -6.97 5.19
C LEU A 75 3.73 -7.56 6.20
N SER A 76 4.97 -7.84 5.80
CA SER A 76 5.92 -8.61 6.62
C SER A 76 6.31 -7.95 7.94
N LEU A 77 6.11 -6.64 8.06
CA LEU A 77 6.41 -5.84 9.25
C LEU A 77 5.14 -5.30 9.93
N THR A 78 3.99 -5.83 9.55
CA THR A 78 2.70 -5.51 10.11
C THR A 78 2.31 -6.58 11.11
N THR A 79 1.81 -6.14 12.27
CA THR A 79 1.31 -7.05 13.31
C THR A 79 -0.14 -6.74 13.62
N LYS A 80 -0.91 -7.76 13.97
CA LYS A 80 -2.28 -7.64 14.50
C LYS A 80 -2.24 -7.96 15.98
N ASN A 81 -2.69 -7.03 16.81
CA ASN A 81 -2.68 -7.19 18.27
C ASN A 81 -1.30 -7.62 18.83
N LYS A 82 -0.21 -7.10 18.25
CA LYS A 82 1.21 -7.42 18.56
C LYS A 82 1.71 -8.79 18.09
N PHE A 83 0.91 -9.55 17.34
CA PHE A 83 1.32 -10.83 16.75
C PHE A 83 1.54 -10.69 15.24
N ALA A 84 2.43 -11.52 14.68
CA ALA A 84 2.59 -11.63 13.24
C ALA A 84 1.25 -12.04 12.59
N ILE A 85 0.98 -11.48 11.43
CA ILE A 85 -0.22 -11.83 10.67
C ILE A 85 -0.01 -13.20 10.03
N ASP A 86 -0.98 -14.09 10.25
CA ASP A 86 -1.13 -15.32 9.47
C ASP A 86 -1.94 -14.96 8.22
N PHE A 87 -1.27 -14.74 7.08
CA PHE A 87 -1.87 -14.17 5.88
C PHE A 87 -3.06 -14.99 5.38
N ASP A 88 -2.92 -16.31 5.30
CA ASP A 88 -3.93 -17.21 4.76
C ASP A 88 -5.22 -17.18 5.59
N ASN A 89 -5.08 -17.21 6.92
CA ASN A 89 -6.22 -17.24 7.82
C ASN A 89 -6.81 -15.85 8.10
N GLU A 90 -5.97 -14.81 8.16
CA GLU A 90 -6.41 -13.45 8.47
C GLU A 90 -7.31 -12.88 7.36
N PHE A 91 -6.95 -13.13 6.10
CA PHE A 91 -7.64 -12.52 4.97
C PHE A 91 -8.60 -13.47 4.23
N ALA A 92 -8.79 -14.70 4.73
CA ALA A 92 -9.73 -15.66 4.17
C ALA A 92 -11.15 -15.09 4.07
N GLY A 93 -11.55 -14.72 2.85
CA GLY A 93 -12.86 -14.11 2.58
C GLY A 93 -12.99 -12.64 3.01
N ASP A 94 -11.93 -12.02 3.53
CA ASP A 94 -11.91 -10.60 3.96
C ASP A 94 -10.89 -9.76 3.18
N TYR A 95 -10.97 -9.81 1.86
CA TYR A 95 -10.07 -9.07 0.97
C TYR A 95 -10.23 -7.54 1.09
N GLY A 96 -11.35 -7.05 1.61
CA GLY A 96 -11.53 -5.62 1.89
C GLY A 96 -10.56 -5.12 2.98
N THR A 97 -10.37 -5.91 4.05
CA THR A 97 -9.37 -5.63 5.08
C THR A 97 -7.95 -5.72 4.52
N LEU A 98 -7.67 -6.72 3.67
CA LEU A 98 -6.37 -6.84 2.99
C LEU A 98 -6.03 -5.59 2.19
N LEU A 99 -6.93 -5.15 1.30
CA LEU A 99 -6.71 -3.98 0.45
C LEU A 99 -6.55 -2.70 1.28
N THR A 100 -7.38 -2.51 2.30
CA THR A 100 -7.25 -1.36 3.22
C THR A 100 -5.90 -1.38 3.94
N LEU A 101 -5.47 -2.54 4.43
CA LEU A 101 -4.21 -2.66 5.14
C LEU A 101 -3.00 -2.43 4.22
N LEU A 102 -3.04 -2.96 2.99
CA LEU A 102 -2.00 -2.73 1.98
C LEU A 102 -1.89 -1.25 1.63
N TRP A 103 -3.02 -0.56 1.47
CA TRP A 103 -3.05 0.87 1.24
C TRP A 103 -2.38 1.66 2.36
N GLU A 104 -2.71 1.34 3.61
CA GLU A 104 -2.13 2.00 4.78
C GLU A 104 -0.62 1.74 4.91
N VAL A 105 -0.17 0.52 4.58
CA VAL A 105 1.25 0.16 4.54
C VAL A 105 1.99 0.96 3.47
N ILE A 106 1.43 1.02 2.26
CA ILE A 106 2.02 1.75 1.14
C ILE A 106 2.09 3.24 1.47
N SER A 107 0.99 3.81 1.94
CA SER A 107 0.90 5.22 2.31
C SER A 107 1.90 5.57 3.40
N PHE A 108 2.00 4.76 4.46
CA PHE A 108 2.92 5.04 5.56
C PHE A 108 4.40 4.92 5.16
N ASN A 109 4.75 3.98 4.27
CA ASN A 109 6.14 3.72 3.91
C ASN A 109 6.64 4.51 2.70
N PHE A 110 5.73 4.97 1.83
CA PHE A 110 6.08 5.56 0.54
C PHE A 110 5.39 6.89 0.26
N ALA A 111 4.75 7.54 1.25
CA ALA A 111 4.10 8.85 1.09
C ALA A 111 5.01 9.87 0.41
N ASP A 112 6.23 10.06 0.93
CA ASP A 112 7.18 11.04 0.38
C ASP A 112 7.46 10.78 -1.10
N PHE A 113 7.71 9.51 -1.45
CA PHE A 113 7.95 9.10 -2.84
C PHE A 113 6.73 9.33 -3.75
N LEU A 114 5.52 8.99 -3.27
CA LEU A 114 4.30 9.16 -4.04
C LEU A 114 3.97 10.66 -4.22
N GLN A 115 4.25 11.48 -3.21
CA GLN A 115 4.08 12.94 -3.27
C GLN A 115 5.07 13.57 -4.27
N GLU A 116 6.36 13.24 -4.21
CA GLU A 116 7.34 13.73 -5.17
C GLU A 116 6.95 13.36 -6.61
N ALA A 117 6.46 12.13 -6.80
CA ALA A 117 6.01 11.69 -8.10
C ALA A 117 4.74 12.43 -8.58
N GLN A 118 3.85 12.81 -7.66
CA GLN A 118 2.70 13.67 -7.95
C GLN A 118 3.13 15.05 -8.43
N GLU A 119 4.05 15.70 -7.70
CA GLU A 119 4.54 17.04 -8.01
C GLU A 119 5.31 17.10 -9.34
N GLY A 120 5.94 16.00 -9.74
CA GLY A 120 6.66 15.88 -11.01
C GLY A 120 5.78 15.61 -12.24
N MET A 121 4.48 15.35 -12.08
CA MET A 121 3.58 15.11 -13.22
C MET A 121 3.17 16.44 -13.89
N PRO A 122 3.20 16.52 -15.24
CA PRO A 122 2.69 17.70 -15.94
C PRO A 122 1.19 17.86 -15.65
N GLN A 123 0.83 19.07 -15.20
CA GLN A 123 -0.55 19.51 -14.94
C GLN A 123 -1.41 19.44 -16.21
#